data_AF-A0A1I0QGU4-F1
#
_entry.id   AF-A0A1I0QGU4-F1
#
_cell.length_a   1.000
_cell.length_b   1.000
_cell.length_c   1.000
_cell.angle_alpha   90.00
_cell.angle_beta   90.00
_cell.angle_gamma   90.00
#
_symmetry.space_group_name_H-M   'P 1'
#
loop_
_entity.id
_entity.type
_entity.pdbx_description
1 polymer ?
#
loop_
_entity_poly.entity_id
_entity_poly.type
_entity_poly.pdbx_seq_one_letter_code
_entity_poly.pdbx_strand_id
1 'polypeptide(L)'
;MLCAAGSALLHACKKTEDAPPLPENRILQFAVTNAADGPVQGVINHKDATIVLYIPYYTALLSLQPEIKIPAGATVTPASNTFIQNWAVKQAMDSAMTYTVKAKDGSTANYKLRIDGQQPEITVNEITTDPAKPFTLTHKHKSESEIIGVAGDNLIPNFKTNFITLVNEQGKGFTLETKSYNPIGYKNFTGSIPPDSNALPSGKYAVRVTCFSKTVKLKNPVFIKQIP
;
A
#
# COMPACT_ATOMS: atom_id res chain seq x y z
N MET A 1 -84.12 -8.36 -23.19
CA MET A 1 -83.11 -8.53 -22.12
C MET A 1 -81.75 -8.55 -22.80
N LEU A 2 -81.06 -7.41 -22.81
CA LEU A 2 -79.88 -7.14 -23.64
C LEU A 2 -78.64 -7.19 -22.74
N CYS A 3 -77.75 -8.16 -22.93
CA CYS A 3 -76.48 -8.25 -22.20
C CYS A 3 -75.38 -7.57 -23.02
N ALA A 4 -74.99 -6.36 -22.62
CA ALA A 4 -73.86 -5.64 -23.19
C ALA A 4 -72.54 -6.18 -22.60
N ALA A 5 -71.65 -6.64 -23.48
CA ALA A 5 -70.28 -7.03 -23.13
C ALA A 5 -69.42 -5.77 -22.90
N GLY A 6 -69.02 -5.54 -21.65
CA GLY A 6 -68.04 -4.50 -21.30
C GLY A 6 -66.63 -5.08 -21.30
N SER A 7 -65.89 -4.85 -22.39
CA SER A 7 -64.45 -5.18 -22.46
C SER A 7 -63.65 -4.08 -21.76
N ALA A 8 -63.11 -4.39 -20.58
CA ALA A 8 -62.23 -3.51 -19.82
C ALA A 8 -60.77 -3.66 -20.30
N LEU A 9 -60.31 -2.71 -21.10
CA LEU A 9 -58.89 -2.58 -21.49
C LEU A 9 -58.09 -2.05 -20.28
N LEU A 10 -57.49 -2.97 -19.53
CA LEU A 10 -56.49 -2.63 -18.51
C LEU A 10 -55.22 -2.11 -19.19
N HIS A 11 -55.06 -0.79 -19.23
CA HIS A 11 -53.82 -0.14 -19.61
C HIS A 11 -52.82 -0.27 -18.45
N ALA A 12 -52.00 -1.32 -18.49
CA ALA A 12 -50.84 -1.46 -17.62
C ALA A 12 -49.76 -0.47 -18.08
N CYS A 13 -49.77 0.75 -17.53
CA CYS A 13 -48.64 1.67 -17.64
C CYS A 13 -47.43 1.06 -16.91
N LYS A 14 -46.48 0.47 -17.65
CA LYS A 14 -45.11 0.31 -17.15
C LYS A 14 -44.50 1.70 -17.07
N LYS A 15 -44.53 2.31 -15.88
CA LYS A 15 -43.72 3.50 -15.60
C LYS A 15 -42.28 3.02 -15.43
N THR A 16 -41.54 2.95 -16.53
CA THR A 16 -40.08 2.81 -16.50
C THR A 16 -39.51 4.17 -16.19
N GLU A 17 -39.09 4.39 -14.94
CA GLU A 17 -38.22 5.51 -14.61
C GLU A 17 -36.80 5.09 -14.98
N ASP A 18 -36.21 5.79 -15.95
CA ASP A 18 -34.81 5.58 -16.32
C ASP A 18 -33.92 5.90 -15.12
N ALA A 19 -32.96 5.02 -14.84
CA ALA A 19 -31.99 5.26 -13.80
C ALA A 19 -31.25 6.59 -14.08
N PRO A 20 -30.99 7.42 -13.05
CA PRO A 20 -30.25 8.65 -13.25
C PRO A 20 -28.87 8.36 -13.86
N PRO A 21 -28.36 9.24 -14.74
CA PRO A 21 -27.06 9.06 -15.35
C PRO A 21 -25.98 8.97 -14.29
N LEU A 22 -24.99 8.11 -14.53
CA LEU A 22 -23.88 7.89 -13.61
C LEU A 22 -22.88 9.06 -13.71
N PRO A 23 -22.24 9.46 -12.58
CA PRO A 23 -21.22 10.52 -12.62
C PRO A 23 -20.05 10.18 -13.55
N GLU A 24 -19.61 11.15 -14.35
CA GLU A 24 -18.50 10.96 -15.32
C GLU A 24 -17.10 11.11 -14.68
N ASN A 25 -17.02 11.61 -13.45
CA ASN A 25 -15.77 11.77 -12.70
C ASN A 25 -15.34 10.46 -12.01
N ARG A 26 -15.57 9.30 -12.64
CA ARG A 26 -15.36 7.98 -12.02
C ARG A 26 -14.32 7.13 -12.73
N ILE A 27 -13.81 6.13 -12.02
CA ILE A 27 -12.97 5.09 -12.61
C ILE A 27 -13.88 3.96 -13.12
N LEU A 28 -13.69 3.53 -14.36
CA LEU A 28 -14.43 2.41 -14.97
C LEU A 28 -13.71 1.07 -14.75
N GLN A 29 -12.37 1.09 -14.80
CA GLN A 29 -11.52 -0.07 -14.58
C GLN A 29 -10.20 0.39 -13.96
N PHE A 30 -9.67 -0.42 -13.06
CA PHE A 30 -8.31 -0.30 -12.54
C PHE A 30 -7.69 -1.69 -12.52
N ALA A 31 -6.58 -1.90 -13.23
CA ALA A 31 -5.86 -3.16 -13.25
C ALA A 31 -4.36 -2.92 -13.13
N VAL A 32 -3.62 -3.81 -12.47
CA VAL A 32 -2.16 -3.81 -12.48
C VAL A 32 -1.69 -4.85 -13.49
N THR A 33 -0.98 -4.43 -14.54
CA THR A 33 -0.70 -5.27 -15.72
C THR A 33 0.70 -5.89 -15.75
N ASN A 34 1.58 -5.50 -14.82
CA ASN A 34 2.96 -6.00 -14.75
C ASN A 34 3.14 -7.20 -13.80
N ALA A 35 2.06 -7.89 -13.44
CA ALA A 35 2.10 -9.14 -12.69
C ALA A 35 2.32 -10.34 -13.66
N ALA A 36 3.16 -11.30 -13.25
CA ALA A 36 3.54 -12.43 -14.10
C ALA A 36 2.36 -13.37 -14.43
N ASP A 37 1.43 -13.57 -13.49
CA ASP A 37 0.28 -14.48 -13.64
C ASP A 37 -0.94 -13.80 -14.29
N GLY A 38 -0.72 -12.66 -14.94
CA GLY A 38 -1.75 -11.85 -15.56
C GLY A 38 -2.23 -10.68 -14.68
N PRO A 39 -3.12 -9.83 -15.21
CA PRO A 39 -3.44 -8.56 -14.56
C PRO A 39 -4.21 -8.72 -13.24
N VAL A 40 -3.76 -8.02 -12.19
CA VAL A 40 -4.49 -7.94 -10.92
C VAL A 40 -5.58 -6.89 -11.03
N GLN A 41 -6.85 -7.29 -10.95
CA GLN A 41 -7.99 -6.37 -11.01
C GLN A 41 -8.19 -5.65 -9.67
N GLY A 42 -8.44 -4.34 -9.73
CA GLY A 42 -8.81 -3.52 -8.59
C GLY A 42 -10.32 -3.53 -8.34
N VAL A 43 -10.70 -3.68 -7.07
CA VAL A 43 -12.09 -3.54 -6.64
C VAL A 43 -12.38 -2.06 -6.41
N ILE A 44 -13.26 -1.48 -7.22
CA ILE A 44 -13.61 -0.07 -7.16
C ILE A 44 -14.91 0.09 -6.36
N ASN A 45 -14.87 0.94 -5.34
CA ASN A 45 -16.05 1.37 -4.60
C ASN A 45 -16.22 2.88 -4.77
N HIS A 46 -17.29 3.28 -5.48
CA HIS A 46 -17.58 4.69 -5.77
C HIS A 46 -18.18 5.44 -4.59
N LYS A 47 -18.88 4.75 -3.69
CA LYS A 47 -19.48 5.37 -2.51
C LYS A 47 -18.40 5.81 -1.52
N ASP A 48 -17.43 4.94 -1.31
CA ASP A 48 -16.33 5.18 -0.37
C ASP A 48 -15.10 5.81 -1.05
N ALA A 49 -15.16 5.99 -2.37
CA ALA A 49 -14.06 6.46 -3.22
C ALA A 49 -12.76 5.70 -2.94
N THR A 50 -12.81 4.37 -3.03
CA THR A 50 -11.65 3.51 -2.80
C THR A 50 -11.40 2.55 -3.95
N ILE A 51 -10.14 2.18 -4.12
CA ILE A 51 -9.69 1.08 -4.97
C ILE A 51 -8.93 0.11 -4.07
N VAL A 52 -9.30 -1.17 -4.08
CA VAL A 52 -8.58 -2.22 -3.34
C VAL A 52 -7.94 -3.18 -4.31
N LEU A 53 -6.61 -3.33 -4.23
CA LEU A 53 -5.86 -4.36 -4.93
C LEU A 53 -5.59 -5.53 -3.97
N TYR A 54 -5.93 -6.75 -4.40
CA TYR A 54 -5.54 -7.97 -3.71
C TYR A 54 -4.38 -8.60 -4.46
N ILE A 55 -3.16 -8.50 -3.92
CA ILE A 55 -1.95 -8.95 -4.60
C ILE A 55 -1.46 -10.23 -3.92
N PRO A 56 -1.36 -11.37 -4.63
CA PRO A 56 -0.77 -12.57 -4.06
C PRO A 56 0.69 -12.33 -3.66
N TYR A 57 1.06 -12.68 -2.43
CA TYR A 57 2.36 -12.32 -1.86
C TYR A 57 3.55 -12.95 -2.58
N TYR A 58 3.36 -14.14 -3.17
CA TYR A 58 4.38 -14.86 -3.90
C TYR A 58 4.82 -14.16 -5.19
N THR A 59 4.05 -13.17 -5.67
CA THR A 59 4.43 -12.34 -6.82
C THR A 59 5.58 -11.37 -6.51
N ALA A 60 5.81 -11.06 -5.22
CA ALA A 60 6.80 -10.08 -4.77
C ALA A 60 6.72 -8.72 -5.50
N LEU A 61 5.52 -8.34 -5.96
CA LEU A 61 5.32 -7.19 -6.84
C LEU A 61 5.34 -5.87 -6.04
N LEU A 62 6.49 -5.22 -5.96
CA LEU A 62 6.71 -3.97 -5.21
C LEU A 62 6.62 -2.69 -6.05
N SER A 63 6.55 -2.86 -7.37
CA SER A 63 6.29 -1.80 -8.34
C SER A 63 5.04 -2.16 -9.14
N LEU A 64 4.06 -1.27 -9.18
CA LEU A 64 2.80 -1.50 -9.89
C LEU A 64 2.74 -0.62 -11.14
N GLN A 65 2.29 -1.19 -12.25
CA GLN A 65 1.91 -0.46 -13.46
C GLN A 65 0.39 -0.50 -13.63
N PRO A 66 -0.34 0.55 -13.23
CA PRO A 66 -1.79 0.56 -13.29
C PRO A 66 -2.29 0.95 -14.68
N GLU A 67 -3.17 0.14 -15.27
CA GLU A 67 -4.00 0.52 -16.40
C GLU A 67 -5.38 0.96 -15.90
N ILE A 68 -5.76 2.20 -16.23
CA ILE A 68 -6.97 2.85 -15.73
C ILE A 68 -7.85 3.26 -16.90
N LYS A 69 -9.13 2.83 -16.88
CA LYS A 69 -10.16 3.29 -17.81
C LYS A 69 -11.07 4.28 -17.10
N ILE A 70 -11.41 5.36 -17.78
CA ILE A 70 -12.28 6.45 -17.31
C ILE A 70 -13.26 6.83 -18.43
N PRO A 71 -14.37 7.54 -18.12
CA PRO A 71 -15.29 8.04 -19.13
C PRO A 71 -14.61 8.91 -20.19
N ALA A 72 -15.19 8.93 -21.40
CA ALA A 72 -14.65 9.70 -22.51
C ALA A 72 -14.61 11.20 -22.18
N GLY A 73 -13.48 11.86 -22.43
CA GLY A 73 -13.29 13.28 -22.12
C GLY A 73 -12.95 13.60 -20.66
N ALA A 74 -12.95 12.61 -19.76
CA ALA A 74 -12.40 12.76 -18.42
C ALA A 74 -10.85 12.62 -18.44
N THR A 75 -10.21 13.06 -17.37
CA THR A 75 -8.77 12.86 -17.11
C THR A 75 -8.54 12.20 -15.75
N VAL A 76 -7.41 11.52 -15.58
CA VAL A 76 -7.01 10.90 -14.30
C VAL A 76 -5.58 11.27 -13.95
N THR A 77 -5.34 11.59 -12.68
CA THR A 77 -4.02 11.90 -12.11
C THR A 77 -3.77 11.07 -10.85
N PRO A 78 -2.68 10.31 -10.72
CA PRO A 78 -1.67 10.04 -11.76
C PRO A 78 -2.27 9.43 -13.03
N ALA A 79 -1.63 9.68 -14.18
CA ALA A 79 -2.09 9.14 -15.45
C ALA A 79 -1.98 7.61 -15.47
N SER A 80 -2.84 6.97 -16.27
CA SER A 80 -2.72 5.53 -16.57
C SER A 80 -1.28 5.19 -17.01
N ASN A 81 -0.79 4.03 -16.59
CA ASN A 81 0.58 3.53 -16.73
C ASN A 81 1.66 4.28 -15.94
N THR A 82 1.32 5.24 -15.07
CA THR A 82 2.30 5.81 -14.13
C THR A 82 2.70 4.78 -13.08
N PHE A 83 3.98 4.41 -13.04
CA PHE A 83 4.49 3.44 -12.06
C PHE A 83 4.32 3.91 -10.62
N ILE A 84 3.80 3.02 -9.77
CA ILE A 84 3.85 3.16 -8.31
C ILE A 84 5.02 2.32 -7.80
N GLN A 85 6.10 2.96 -7.38
CA GLN A 85 7.26 2.28 -6.79
C GLN A 85 7.20 2.31 -5.27
N ASN A 86 7.77 1.28 -4.62
CA ASN A 86 7.91 1.18 -3.16
C ASN A 86 6.58 1.39 -2.41
N TRP A 87 5.48 0.89 -2.96
CA TRP A 87 4.15 1.09 -2.38
C TRP A 87 4.05 0.52 -0.96
N ALA A 88 4.77 -0.57 -0.67
CA ALA A 88 4.83 -1.18 0.66
C ALA A 88 5.38 -0.20 1.70
N VAL A 89 6.48 0.48 1.39
CA VAL A 89 7.07 1.51 2.26
C VAL A 89 6.15 2.74 2.36
N LYS A 90 5.54 3.17 1.25
CA LYS A 90 4.57 4.28 1.27
C LYS A 90 3.39 3.97 2.21
N GLN A 91 2.83 2.77 2.12
CA GLN A 91 1.73 2.31 2.97
C GLN A 91 2.17 2.16 4.42
N ALA A 92 3.36 1.59 4.66
CA ALA A 92 3.96 1.50 5.99
C ALA A 92 4.25 2.87 6.61
N MET A 93 4.28 3.94 5.82
CA MET A 93 4.44 5.34 6.26
C MET A 93 3.12 6.13 6.22
N ASP A 94 1.98 5.43 6.13
CA ASP A 94 0.64 6.03 6.08
C ASP A 94 0.47 7.06 4.93
N SER A 95 1.32 6.98 3.90
CA SER A 95 1.30 7.90 2.77
C SER A 95 0.11 7.58 1.88
N ALA A 96 -0.74 8.57 1.64
CA ALA A 96 -1.89 8.41 0.77
C ALA A 96 -1.46 8.14 -0.69
N MET A 97 -1.97 7.06 -1.27
CA MET A 97 -1.92 6.80 -2.71
C MET A 97 -3.30 7.11 -3.26
N THR A 98 -3.42 8.15 -4.08
CA THR A 98 -4.71 8.70 -4.52
C THR A 98 -4.74 8.88 -6.03
N TYR A 99 -5.89 8.61 -6.64
CA TYR A 99 -6.21 8.91 -8.03
C TYR A 99 -7.35 9.92 -8.10
N THR A 100 -7.10 11.06 -8.74
CA THR A 100 -8.11 12.09 -8.99
C THR A 100 -8.63 11.94 -10.41
N VAL A 101 -9.93 11.69 -10.57
CA VAL A 101 -10.59 11.75 -11.88
C VAL A 101 -11.31 13.09 -11.99
N LYS A 102 -11.09 13.80 -13.10
CA LYS A 102 -11.79 15.04 -13.43
C LYS A 102 -12.63 14.84 -14.70
N ALA A 103 -13.93 15.04 -14.60
CA ALA A 103 -14.84 14.96 -15.74
C ALA A 103 -14.76 16.21 -16.64
N LYS A 104 -15.40 16.15 -17.80
CA LYS A 104 -15.45 17.24 -18.78
C LYS A 104 -16.14 18.50 -18.23
N ASP A 105 -17.14 18.31 -17.36
CA ASP A 105 -17.85 19.40 -16.66
C ASP A 105 -17.02 20.04 -15.53
N GLY A 106 -15.84 19.50 -15.24
CA GLY A 106 -14.93 19.98 -14.21
C GLY A 106 -15.11 19.35 -12.83
N SER A 107 -16.15 18.52 -12.63
CA SER A 107 -16.36 17.78 -11.38
C SER A 107 -15.23 16.78 -11.13
N THR A 108 -14.90 16.55 -9.86
CA THR A 108 -13.77 15.69 -9.46
C THR A 108 -14.16 14.61 -8.45
N ALA A 109 -13.48 13.47 -8.50
CA ALA A 109 -13.52 12.46 -7.44
C ALA A 109 -12.12 11.96 -7.13
N ASN A 110 -11.83 11.76 -5.85
CA ASN A 110 -10.52 11.32 -5.34
C ASN A 110 -10.63 9.90 -4.79
N TYR A 111 -10.05 8.93 -5.49
CA TYR A 111 -10.04 7.53 -5.11
C TYR A 111 -8.78 7.18 -4.32
N LYS A 112 -8.92 6.68 -3.09
CA LYS A 112 -7.80 6.16 -2.29
C LYS A 112 -7.49 4.72 -2.70
N LEU A 113 -6.25 4.46 -3.11
CA LEU A 113 -5.73 3.13 -3.37
C LEU A 113 -5.28 2.46 -2.07
N ARG A 114 -5.82 1.27 -1.79
CA ARG A 114 -5.35 0.35 -0.74
C ARG A 114 -4.82 -0.91 -1.38
N ILE A 115 -3.69 -1.39 -0.89
CA ILE A 115 -3.11 -2.65 -1.33
C ILE A 115 -3.21 -3.63 -0.17
N ASP A 116 -3.78 -4.80 -0.46
CA ASP A 116 -3.87 -5.93 0.43
C ASP A 116 -3.09 -7.08 -0.17
N GLY A 117 -1.88 -7.29 0.34
CA GLY A 117 -1.14 -8.50 0.04
C GLY A 117 -1.84 -9.68 0.70
N GLN A 118 -2.22 -10.69 -0.09
CA GLN A 118 -2.93 -11.89 0.36
C GLN A 118 -2.00 -12.83 1.14
N GLN A 119 -1.48 -12.35 2.27
CA GLN A 119 -0.61 -13.08 3.19
C GLN A 119 -1.23 -13.10 4.60
N PRO A 120 -0.81 -14.06 5.45
CA PRO A 120 -1.13 -14.03 6.87
C PRO A 120 -0.65 -12.73 7.53
N GLU A 121 -1.22 -12.42 8.70
CA GLU A 121 -0.62 -11.41 9.58
C GLU A 121 0.76 -11.87 10.05
N ILE A 122 1.67 -10.91 10.21
CA ILE A 122 3.05 -11.15 10.64
C ILE A 122 3.20 -10.85 12.12
N THR A 123 4.15 -11.54 12.76
CA THR A 123 4.64 -11.15 14.10
C THR A 123 6.10 -10.76 13.99
N VAL A 124 6.54 -9.89 14.89
CA VAL A 124 7.93 -9.45 14.96
C VAL A 124 8.34 -9.35 16.42
N ASN A 125 9.46 -9.96 16.75
CA ASN A 125 10.04 -9.87 18.09
C ASN A 125 10.56 -8.45 18.33
N GLU A 126 10.43 -7.96 19.56
CA GLU A 126 11.05 -6.69 19.95
C GLU A 126 12.59 -6.78 19.80
N ILE A 127 13.20 -5.72 19.27
CA ILE A 127 14.66 -5.64 19.11
C ILE A 127 15.35 -5.52 20.48
N THR A 128 14.70 -4.80 21.40
CA THR A 128 15.10 -4.68 22.81
C THR A 128 13.87 -4.93 23.67
N THR A 129 14.03 -5.62 24.79
CA THR A 129 12.95 -5.86 25.75
C THR A 129 12.84 -4.76 26.80
N ASP A 130 13.88 -3.93 26.96
CA ASP A 130 13.94 -2.84 27.94
C ASP A 130 13.90 -1.47 27.22
N PRO A 131 12.78 -0.72 27.30
CA PRO A 131 12.67 0.60 26.67
C PRO A 131 13.61 1.66 27.28
N ALA A 132 14.09 1.46 28.53
CA ALA A 132 15.06 2.34 29.15
C ALA A 132 16.49 2.10 28.65
N LYS A 133 16.74 0.96 28.01
CA LYS A 133 18.03 0.57 27.40
C LYS A 133 17.81 0.22 25.93
N PRO A 134 17.54 1.22 25.07
CA PRO A 134 17.30 0.97 23.66
C PRO A 134 18.54 0.37 23.01
N PHE A 135 18.33 -0.56 22.07
CA PHE A 135 19.40 -1.00 21.18
C PHE A 135 19.95 0.23 20.44
N THR A 136 21.27 0.42 20.49
CA THR A 136 21.95 1.53 19.81
C THR A 136 22.53 1.03 18.51
N LEU A 137 22.18 1.70 17.42
CA LEU A 137 22.73 1.47 16.09
C LEU A 137 23.69 2.61 15.76
N THR A 138 24.98 2.28 15.73
CA THR A 138 26.04 3.24 15.42
C THR A 138 26.28 3.30 13.92
N HIS A 139 26.33 4.51 13.37
CA HIS A 139 26.65 4.76 11.97
C HIS A 139 27.81 5.74 11.84
N LYS A 140 28.79 5.37 11.02
CA LYS A 140 29.84 6.26 10.52
C LYS A 140 29.67 6.40 9.02
N HIS A 141 29.65 7.64 8.53
CA HIS A 141 29.52 7.91 7.09
C HIS A 141 30.60 7.17 6.29
N LYS A 142 30.19 6.57 5.16
CA LYS A 142 31.02 5.74 4.28
C LYS A 142 31.62 4.49 4.94
N SER A 143 31.09 4.08 6.08
CA SER A 143 31.44 2.82 6.74
C SER A 143 30.22 1.92 6.83
N GLU A 144 30.45 0.62 6.96
CA GLU A 144 29.37 -0.29 7.29
C GLU A 144 28.81 0.05 8.67
N SER A 145 27.49 0.14 8.75
CA SER A 145 26.79 0.34 10.02
C SER A 145 26.69 -0.97 10.78
N GLU A 146 26.48 -0.87 12.09
CA GLU A 146 25.94 -2.00 12.83
C GLU A 146 24.62 -2.48 12.18
N ILE A 147 24.24 -3.72 12.47
CA ILE A 147 23.02 -4.32 11.93
C ILE A 147 21.96 -4.44 13.03
N ILE A 148 20.71 -4.24 12.64
CA ILE A 148 19.54 -4.66 13.41
C ILE A 148 19.10 -6.01 12.87
N GLY A 149 19.02 -7.02 13.73
CA GLY A 149 18.38 -8.30 13.43
C GLY A 149 16.88 -8.24 13.68
N VAL A 150 16.09 -8.71 12.73
CA VAL A 150 14.64 -8.87 12.85
C VAL A 150 14.31 -10.35 12.76
N ALA A 151 13.49 -10.84 13.69
CA ALA A 151 12.96 -12.19 13.67
C ALA A 151 11.47 -12.20 14.02
N GLY A 152 10.73 -13.19 13.53
CA GLY A 152 9.31 -13.33 13.79
C GLY A 152 8.65 -14.45 12.98
N ASP A 153 7.32 -14.47 12.96
CA ASP A 153 6.54 -15.46 12.19
C ASP A 153 5.89 -14.84 10.96
N ASN A 154 5.67 -15.69 9.95
CA ASN A 154 5.07 -15.35 8.65
C ASN A 154 5.82 -14.27 7.85
N LEU A 155 7.09 -14.03 8.18
CA LEU A 155 7.98 -13.22 7.35
C LEU A 155 8.28 -13.97 6.06
N ILE A 156 8.03 -13.33 4.91
CA ILE A 156 8.32 -13.91 3.60
C ILE A 156 9.85 -14.02 3.48
N PRO A 157 10.39 -15.19 3.07
CA PRO A 157 11.83 -15.38 2.90
C PRO A 157 12.35 -14.74 1.60
N ASN A 158 12.00 -13.47 1.39
CA ASN A 158 12.45 -12.64 0.31
C ASN A 158 12.83 -11.27 0.89
N PHE A 159 14.12 -11.03 1.07
CA PHE A 159 14.60 -9.78 1.66
C PHE A 159 14.19 -8.54 0.86
N LYS A 160 13.91 -8.68 -0.46
CA LYS A 160 13.44 -7.56 -1.28
C LYS A 160 12.05 -7.08 -0.88
N THR A 161 11.23 -7.94 -0.27
CA THR A 161 9.89 -7.59 0.23
C THR A 161 9.87 -7.20 1.70
N ASN A 162 11.01 -7.25 2.38
CA ASN A 162 11.13 -6.96 3.80
C ASN A 162 11.85 -5.63 4.00
N PHE A 163 11.26 -4.76 4.80
CA PHE A 163 11.77 -3.41 5.05
C PHE A 163 11.78 -3.12 6.54
N ILE A 164 12.81 -2.42 6.99
CA ILE A 164 12.83 -1.78 8.30
C ILE A 164 12.79 -0.28 8.06
N THR A 165 11.79 0.39 8.62
CA THR A 165 11.64 1.84 8.56
C THR A 165 11.74 2.42 9.97
N LEU A 166 12.71 3.30 10.17
CA LEU A 166 12.88 4.10 11.37
C LEU A 166 12.04 5.36 11.25
N VAL A 167 11.25 5.68 12.26
CA VAL A 167 10.41 6.88 12.30
C VAL A 167 10.84 7.74 13.48
N ASN A 168 11.30 8.95 13.22
CA ASN A 168 11.69 9.89 14.27
C ASN A 168 10.47 10.52 14.97
N GLU A 169 10.71 11.31 16.00
CA GLU A 169 9.66 12.00 16.76
C GLU A 169 8.82 12.97 15.91
N GLN A 170 9.38 13.49 14.81
CA GLN A 170 8.66 14.34 13.84
C GLN A 170 7.83 13.53 12.81
N GLY A 171 7.84 12.20 12.89
CA GLY A 171 7.12 11.33 11.95
C GLY A 171 7.84 11.10 10.61
N LYS A 172 9.07 11.60 10.43
CA LYS A 172 9.87 11.37 9.23
C LYS A 172 10.43 9.95 9.22
N GLY A 173 10.18 9.23 8.14
CA GLY A 173 10.64 7.85 7.92
C GLY A 173 12.00 7.77 7.24
N PHE A 174 12.79 6.78 7.65
CA PHE A 174 14.09 6.43 7.07
C PHE A 174 14.15 4.91 6.90
N THR A 175 14.29 4.43 5.67
CA THR A 175 14.36 3.00 5.38
C THR A 175 15.80 2.52 5.48
N LEU A 176 16.01 1.41 6.19
CA LEU A 176 17.30 0.73 6.24
C LEU A 176 17.52 -0.12 4.99
N GLU A 177 18.78 -0.36 4.64
CA GLU A 177 19.13 -1.36 3.64
C GLU A 177 18.93 -2.75 4.24
N THR A 178 18.08 -3.57 3.64
CA THR A 178 17.79 -4.93 4.13
C THR A 178 18.63 -5.97 3.40
N LYS A 179 19.25 -6.85 4.18
CA LYS A 179 20.07 -7.98 3.69
C LYS A 179 19.61 -9.27 4.36
N SER A 180 19.84 -10.40 3.70
CA SER A 180 19.72 -11.73 4.30
C SER A 180 21.12 -12.35 4.42
N TYR A 181 21.43 -12.89 5.59
CA TYR A 181 22.73 -13.52 5.85
C TYR A 181 22.72 -15.04 5.72
N ASN A 182 21.56 -15.70 5.60
CA ASN A 182 21.51 -17.16 5.51
C ASN A 182 20.25 -17.67 4.77
N PRO A 183 20.39 -18.60 3.81
CA PRO A 183 19.24 -19.20 3.13
C PRO A 183 18.42 -20.17 4.01
N ILE A 184 18.92 -20.54 5.21
CA ILE A 184 18.30 -21.54 6.10
C ILE A 184 17.45 -20.89 7.22
N GLY A 185 17.53 -19.56 7.38
CA GLY A 185 16.76 -18.80 8.37
C GLY A 185 15.51 -18.14 7.77
N TYR A 186 14.47 -18.90 7.46
CA TYR A 186 13.22 -18.39 6.83
C TYR A 186 12.40 -17.39 7.69
N LYS A 187 12.93 -16.99 8.84
CA LYS A 187 12.25 -16.17 9.85
C LYS A 187 13.02 -14.93 10.28
N ASN A 188 14.18 -14.66 9.67
CA ASN A 188 14.98 -13.51 10.05
C ASN A 188 15.59 -12.77 8.85
N PHE A 189 15.85 -11.49 9.06
CA PHE A 189 16.61 -10.66 8.13
C PHE A 189 17.27 -9.54 8.91
N THR A 190 18.21 -8.84 8.29
CA THR A 190 18.95 -7.76 8.93
C THR A 190 18.73 -6.45 8.19
N GLY A 191 18.79 -5.33 8.92
CA GLY A 191 18.83 -3.99 8.35
C GLY A 191 20.05 -3.21 8.82
N SER A 192 20.66 -2.44 7.94
CA SER A 192 21.74 -1.51 8.25
C SER A 192 21.42 -0.11 7.74
N ILE A 193 21.94 0.93 8.39
CA ILE A 193 21.88 2.29 7.82
C ILE A 193 22.73 2.28 6.53
N PRO A 194 22.18 2.76 5.39
CA PRO A 194 22.95 2.86 4.15
C PRO A 194 24.24 3.67 4.35
N PRO A 195 25.40 3.25 3.83
CA PRO A 195 26.69 3.91 4.07
C PRO A 195 26.73 5.42 3.75
N ASP A 196 25.94 5.85 2.75
CA ASP A 196 25.87 7.24 2.28
C ASP A 196 24.74 8.05 2.95
N SER A 197 24.13 7.51 4.01
CA SER A 197 23.00 8.14 4.70
C SER A 197 23.44 9.30 5.61
N ASN A 198 23.58 10.49 5.01
CA ASN A 198 23.88 11.74 5.73
C ASN A 198 22.63 12.40 6.34
N ALA A 199 21.45 11.92 5.97
CA ALA A 199 20.18 12.57 6.29
C ALA A 199 19.52 12.04 7.58
N LEU A 200 20.11 11.03 8.25
CA LEU A 200 19.56 10.36 9.43
C LEU A 200 20.21 10.89 10.73
N PRO A 201 19.56 11.80 11.49
CA PRO A 201 20.13 12.34 12.72
C PRO A 201 20.25 11.31 13.84
N SER A 202 21.19 11.53 14.76
CA SER A 202 21.19 10.81 16.04
C SER A 202 19.91 11.05 16.82
N GLY A 203 19.40 10.05 17.54
CA GLY A 203 18.19 10.18 18.34
C GLY A 203 17.41 8.88 18.51
N LYS A 204 16.24 8.97 19.14
CA LYS A 204 15.32 7.84 19.31
C LYS A 204 14.41 7.69 18.09
N TYR A 205 14.17 6.45 17.69
CA TYR A 205 13.30 6.12 16.56
C TYR A 205 12.36 4.98 16.92
N ALA A 206 11.09 5.13 16.54
CA ALA A 206 10.18 4.00 16.46
C ALA A 206 10.56 3.11 15.27
N VAL A 207 10.41 1.80 15.42
CA VAL A 207 10.72 0.84 14.37
C VAL A 207 9.43 0.29 13.78
N ARG A 208 9.29 0.41 12.46
CA ARG A 208 8.26 -0.28 11.68
C ARG A 208 8.93 -1.39 10.86
N VAL A 209 8.46 -2.61 11.01
CA VAL A 209 8.89 -3.76 10.21
C VAL A 209 7.78 -4.08 9.23
N THR A 210 8.11 -4.01 7.95
CA THR A 210 7.17 -4.27 6.85
C THR A 210 7.59 -5.54 6.14
N CYS A 211 6.68 -6.49 6.02
CA CYS A 211 6.81 -7.67 5.16
C CYS A 211 5.72 -7.57 4.10
N PHE A 212 6.11 -7.27 2.86
CA PHE A 212 5.22 -7.01 1.73
C PHE A 212 4.12 -6.00 2.09
N SER A 213 2.86 -6.42 2.25
CA SER A 213 1.74 -5.54 2.62
C SER A 213 1.49 -5.34 4.11
N LYS A 214 2.09 -6.17 4.98
CA LYS A 214 1.84 -6.14 6.43
C LYS A 214 2.94 -5.35 7.12
N THR A 215 2.55 -4.54 8.10
CA THR A 215 3.47 -3.70 8.88
C THR A 215 3.20 -3.87 10.36
N VAL A 216 4.25 -4.14 11.14
CA VAL A 216 4.22 -4.15 12.60
C VAL A 216 5.04 -2.97 13.12
N LYS A 217 4.44 -2.17 13.99
CA LYS A 217 5.17 -1.15 14.77
C LYS A 217 5.63 -1.79 16.08
N LEU A 218 6.93 -1.80 16.31
CA LEU A 218 7.50 -2.27 17.57
C LEU A 218 7.19 -1.28 18.70
N LYS A 219 7.05 -1.82 19.91
CA LYS A 219 6.74 -1.03 21.10
C LYS A 219 7.96 -0.27 21.59
N ASN A 220 9.12 -0.91 21.57
CA ASN A 220 10.35 -0.34 22.12
C ASN A 220 11.16 0.37 21.01
N PRO A 221 11.65 1.60 21.27
CA PRO A 221 12.43 2.34 20.29
C PRO A 221 13.87 1.81 20.20
N VAL A 222 14.55 2.18 19.12
CA VAL A 222 16.01 2.08 18.99
C VAL A 222 16.63 3.46 19.06
N PHE A 223 17.92 3.54 19.38
CA PHE A 223 18.69 4.77 19.35
C PHE A 223 19.66 4.75 18.17
N ILE A 224 19.68 5.80 17.36
CA ILE A 224 20.68 5.98 16.30
C ILE A 224 21.77 6.89 16.82
N LYS A 225 23.03 6.48 16.63
CA LYS A 225 24.20 7.27 16.99
C LYS A 225 25.09 7.48 15.75
N GLN A 226 25.00 8.67 15.18
CA GLN A 226 25.95 9.15 14.17
C GLN A 226 27.29 9.47 14.83
N ILE A 227 28.38 8.98 14.26
CA ILE A 227 29.75 9.27 14.69
C ILE A 227 30.58 9.85 13.52
N PRO A 228 31.63 10.65 13.81
CA PRO A 228 32.50 11.22 12.78
C PRO A 228 33.24 10.19 11.92
#